data_AF-A0A1E7KS43-F1
#
_entry.id   AF-A0A1E7KS43-F1
#
_cell.length_a   1.000
_cell.length_b   1.000
_cell.length_c   1.000
_cell.angle_alpha   90.00
_cell.angle_beta   90.00
_cell.angle_gamma   90.00
#
_symmetry.space_group_name_H-M   'P 1'
#
loop_
_entity.id
_entity.type
_entity.pdbx_description
1 polymer ?
#
loop_
_entity_poly.entity_id
_entity_poly.type
_entity_poly.pdbx_seq_one_letter_code
_entity_poly.pdbx_strand_id
1 'polypeptide(L)'
;PAPGDVPLRGLTVPGLANAHSHAFHRALRGVVQQGTGTFWTWRESMYEVAERLDPDRYFALARAVYAEMALAGITTVGEFHYVHHAPGGVPYTE
;
A
#
# COMPACT_ATOMS: atom_id res chain seq x y z
N PRO A 1 30.22 11.81 -19.43
CA PRO A 1 29.31 10.86 -20.09
C PRO A 1 30.11 9.87 -20.95
N ALA A 2 29.85 8.57 -20.78
CA ALA A 2 30.36 7.52 -21.65
C ALA A 2 29.65 7.55 -23.02
N PRO A 3 30.27 7.02 -24.08
CA PRO A 3 29.59 6.83 -25.37
C PRO A 3 28.30 6.00 -25.19
N GLY A 4 27.16 6.54 -25.63
CA GLY A 4 25.85 5.90 -25.49
C GLY A 4 24.99 6.42 -24.32
N ASP A 5 25.55 7.24 -23.42
CA ASP A 5 24.78 7.84 -22.34
C ASP A 5 23.72 8.82 -22.88
N VAL A 6 22.52 8.75 -22.31
CA VAL A 6 21.43 9.69 -22.61
C VAL A 6 21.41 10.81 -21.56
N PRO A 7 21.64 12.08 -21.94
CA PRO A 7 21.55 13.19 -20.99
C PRO A 7 20.09 13.42 -20.58
N LEU A 8 19.83 13.39 -19.27
CA LEU A 8 18.52 13.72 -18.70
C LEU A 8 18.45 15.20 -18.37
N ARG A 9 17.27 15.81 -18.58
CA ARG A 9 17.03 17.23 -18.31
C ARG A 9 16.64 17.45 -16.85
N GLY A 10 17.15 18.51 -16.25
CA GLY A 10 16.84 18.89 -14.87
C GLY A 10 17.55 18.02 -13.82
N LEU A 11 17.23 18.26 -12.55
CA LEU A 11 17.72 17.43 -11.45
C LEU A 11 17.07 16.05 -11.55
N THR A 12 17.87 15.05 -11.89
CA THR A 12 17.43 13.65 -11.93
C THR A 12 18.08 12.90 -10.79
N VAL A 13 17.27 12.18 -10.01
CA VAL A 13 17.71 11.33 -8.91
C VAL A 13 17.11 9.93 -9.07
N PRO A 14 17.74 8.88 -8.51
CA PRO A 14 17.12 7.56 -8.45
C PRO A 14 15.77 7.61 -7.73
N GLY A 15 14.81 6.79 -8.18
CA GLY A 15 13.53 6.65 -7.51
C GLY A 15 13.67 6.06 -6.10
N LEU A 16 12.76 6.46 -5.21
CA LEU A 16 12.76 5.98 -3.83
C LEU A 16 12.27 4.53 -3.76
N ALA A 17 12.93 3.71 -2.96
CA ALA A 17 12.43 2.39 -2.58
C ALA A 17 11.68 2.51 -1.24
N ASN A 18 10.37 2.21 -1.25
CA ASN A 18 9.60 2.04 -0.04
C ASN A 18 9.75 0.60 0.46
N ALA A 19 10.57 0.39 1.49
CA ALA A 19 10.90 -0.96 1.97
C ALA A 19 9.75 -1.70 2.68
N HIS A 20 8.67 -1.01 3.05
CA HIS A 20 7.58 -1.63 3.81
C HIS A 20 6.23 -0.95 3.54
N SER A 21 5.23 -1.76 3.19
CA SER A 21 3.86 -1.29 3.01
C SER A 21 2.83 -2.34 3.42
N HIS A 22 1.65 -1.85 3.82
CA HIS A 22 0.42 -2.61 3.84
C HIS A 22 -0.61 -1.79 3.04
N ALA A 23 -0.83 -2.13 1.77
CA ALA A 23 -1.60 -1.30 0.85
C ALA A 23 -3.00 -0.97 1.41
N PHE A 24 -3.68 -1.96 2.01
CA PHE A 24 -5.03 -1.77 2.53
C PHE A 24 -5.13 -0.78 3.72
N HIS A 25 -4.02 -0.52 4.44
CA HIS A 25 -4.01 0.49 5.51
C HIS A 25 -4.25 1.90 4.99
N ARG A 26 -4.14 2.13 3.67
CA ARG A 26 -4.52 3.40 3.04
C ARG A 26 -5.97 3.80 3.34
N ALA A 27 -6.87 2.84 3.54
CA ALA A 27 -8.27 3.08 3.91
C ALA A 27 -8.44 3.63 5.34
N LEU A 28 -7.45 3.43 6.21
CA LEU A 28 -7.44 3.92 7.59
C LEU A 28 -6.85 5.33 7.71
N ARG A 29 -6.18 5.81 6.65
CA ARG A 29 -5.44 7.09 6.66
C ARG A 29 -6.41 8.26 6.94
N GLY A 30 -6.22 8.90 8.10
CA GLY A 30 -6.94 10.12 8.48
C GLY A 30 -8.34 9.93 9.04
N VAL A 31 -8.82 8.68 9.25
CA VAL A 31 -10.18 8.41 9.74
C VAL A 31 -10.24 7.70 11.10
N VAL A 32 -9.12 7.16 11.56
CA VAL A 32 -8.99 6.34 12.80
C VAL A 32 -8.50 7.13 14.01
N GLN A 33 -8.31 8.44 13.89
CA GLN A 33 -7.79 9.34 14.93
C GLN A 33 -8.93 9.83 15.82
N GLN A 34 -9.62 8.91 16.48
CA GLN A 34 -10.78 9.20 17.32
C GLN A 34 -10.40 9.15 18.81
N GLY A 35 -10.69 10.23 19.54
CA GLY A 35 -10.52 10.30 21.00
C GLY A 35 -9.10 9.99 21.47
N THR A 36 -8.99 9.21 22.56
CA THR A 36 -7.73 8.75 23.16
C THR A 36 -7.30 7.36 22.63
N GLY A 37 -7.63 7.05 21.38
CA GLY A 37 -7.42 5.71 20.81
C GLY A 37 -6.01 5.16 21.07
N THR A 38 -5.95 3.85 21.31
CA THR A 38 -4.69 3.11 21.44
C THR A 38 -4.39 2.36 20.15
N PHE A 39 -3.20 1.75 20.07
CA PHE A 39 -2.91 0.80 19.00
C PHE A 39 -3.97 -0.32 18.90
N TRP A 40 -4.53 -0.77 20.02
CA TRP A 40 -5.49 -1.87 20.04
C TRP A 40 -6.84 -1.47 19.45
N THR A 41 -7.33 -0.28 19.78
CA THR A 41 -8.58 0.24 19.18
C THR A 41 -8.39 0.58 17.70
N TRP A 42 -7.19 1.03 17.30
CA TRP A 42 -6.85 1.15 15.88
C TRP A 42 -6.89 -0.20 15.16
N ARG A 43 -6.36 -1.25 15.80
CA ARG A 43 -6.29 -2.60 15.23
C ARG A 43 -7.68 -3.20 14.99
N GLU A 44 -8.65 -2.89 15.85
CA GLU A 44 -10.05 -3.26 15.65
C GLU A 44 -10.60 -2.67 14.34
N SER A 45 -10.43 -1.35 14.11
CA SER A 45 -10.81 -0.72 12.83
C SER A 45 -10.05 -1.28 11.63
N MET A 46 -8.77 -1.67 11.82
CA MET A 46 -7.99 -2.33 10.77
C MET A 46 -8.59 -3.69 10.39
N TYR A 47 -9.03 -4.48 11.36
CA TYR A 47 -9.71 -5.75 11.10
C TYR A 47 -11.06 -5.56 10.40
N GLU A 48 -11.86 -4.57 10.80
CA GLU A 48 -13.13 -4.25 10.12
C GLU A 48 -12.93 -3.91 8.63
N VAL A 49 -11.82 -3.24 8.29
CA VAL A 49 -11.48 -3.00 6.88
C VAL A 49 -11.04 -4.30 6.20
N ALA A 50 -10.16 -5.08 6.84
CA ALA A 50 -9.65 -6.33 6.27
C ALA A 50 -10.78 -7.33 5.94
N GLU A 51 -11.79 -7.44 6.79
CA GLU A 51 -12.95 -8.34 6.60
C GLU A 51 -13.81 -7.99 5.38
N ARG A 52 -13.73 -6.76 4.88
CA ARG A 52 -14.50 -6.28 3.72
C ARG A 52 -13.74 -6.38 2.41
N LEU A 53 -12.49 -6.84 2.44
CA LEU A 53 -11.67 -7.00 1.26
C LEU A 53 -11.99 -8.33 0.56
N ASP A 54 -12.24 -8.22 -0.73
CA ASP A 54 -12.19 -9.31 -1.70
C ASP A 54 -11.06 -8.99 -2.71
N PRO A 55 -10.72 -9.91 -3.62
CA PRO A 55 -9.64 -9.70 -4.57
C PRO A 55 -9.81 -8.42 -5.42
N ASP A 56 -11.03 -8.12 -5.87
CA ASP A 56 -11.30 -6.96 -6.72
C ASP A 56 -11.14 -5.64 -5.96
N ARG A 57 -11.68 -5.56 -4.74
CA ARG A 57 -11.54 -4.40 -3.85
C ARG A 57 -10.09 -4.19 -3.45
N TYR A 58 -9.36 -5.26 -3.12
CA TYR A 58 -7.94 -5.16 -2.77
C TYR A 58 -7.13 -4.66 -3.96
N PHE A 59 -7.36 -5.22 -5.16
CA PHE A 59 -6.70 -4.78 -6.38
C PHE A 59 -6.95 -3.29 -6.68
N ALA A 60 -8.20 -2.85 -6.63
CA ALA A 60 -8.56 -1.45 -6.86
C ALA A 60 -7.87 -0.51 -5.85
N LEU A 61 -7.86 -0.88 -4.57
CA LEU A 61 -7.23 -0.11 -3.50
C LEU A 61 -5.70 -0.07 -3.67
N ALA A 62 -5.06 -1.22 -3.88
CA ALA A 62 -3.61 -1.31 -4.07
C ALA A 62 -3.15 -0.53 -5.31
N ARG A 63 -3.92 -0.59 -6.41
CA ARG A 63 -3.64 0.21 -7.61
C ARG A 63 -3.64 1.71 -7.31
N ALA A 64 -4.61 2.20 -6.55
CA ALA A 64 -4.65 3.61 -6.14
C ALA A 64 -3.45 3.97 -5.26
N VAL A 65 -3.11 3.11 -4.29
CA VAL A 65 -1.93 3.28 -3.42
C VAL A 65 -0.64 3.38 -4.22
N TYR A 66 -0.41 2.47 -5.16
CA TYR A 66 0.81 2.47 -5.96
C TYR A 66 0.87 3.62 -6.96
N ALA A 67 -0.29 4.09 -7.45
CA ALA A 67 -0.35 5.32 -8.24
C ALA A 67 0.05 6.56 -7.41
N GLU A 68 -0.44 6.67 -6.17
CA GLU A 68 -0.03 7.74 -5.24
C GLU A 68 1.48 7.67 -4.92
N MET A 69 2.02 6.46 -4.72
CA MET A 69 3.45 6.24 -4.50
C MET A 69 4.29 6.67 -5.71
N ALA A 70 3.89 6.28 -6.92
CA ALA A 70 4.58 6.66 -8.15
C ALA A 70 4.61 8.19 -8.33
N LEU A 71 3.47 8.87 -8.07
CA LEU A 71 3.40 10.34 -8.09
C LEU A 71 4.28 11.00 -7.02
N ALA A 72 4.55 10.31 -5.91
CA ALA A 72 5.44 10.76 -4.85
C ALA A 72 6.92 10.40 -5.09
N GLY A 73 7.27 9.81 -6.24
CA GLY A 73 8.65 9.43 -6.58
C GLY A 73 9.12 8.10 -6.03
N ILE A 74 8.23 7.27 -5.48
CA ILE A 74 8.51 5.89 -5.10
C ILE A 74 8.39 5.01 -6.34
N THR A 75 9.47 4.31 -6.69
CA THR A 75 9.52 3.44 -7.88
C THR A 75 9.52 1.95 -7.55
N THR A 76 9.75 1.60 -6.28
CA THR A 76 9.76 0.21 -5.81
C THR A 76 9.10 0.12 -4.44
N VAL A 77 8.30 -0.91 -4.21
CA VAL A 77 7.64 -1.16 -2.92
C VAL A 77 7.89 -2.59 -2.43
N GLY A 78 8.28 -2.72 -1.16
CA GLY A 78 8.23 -3.96 -0.41
C GLY A 78 6.85 -4.07 0.24
N GLU A 79 5.92 -4.76 -0.43
CA GLU A 79 4.59 -5.02 0.12
C GLU A 79 4.65 -6.16 1.14
N PHE A 80 4.39 -5.84 2.41
CA PHE A 80 4.22 -6.83 3.46
C PHE A 80 2.76 -7.29 3.47
N HIS A 81 2.46 -8.23 2.58
CA HIS A 81 1.11 -8.72 2.32
C HIS A 81 0.76 -9.91 3.22
N TYR A 82 -0.31 -9.80 4.02
CA TYR A 82 -0.81 -10.87 4.90
C TYR A 82 -2.31 -11.16 4.78
N VAL A 83 -3.00 -10.57 3.78
CA VAL A 83 -4.44 -10.80 3.55
C VAL A 83 -4.59 -11.88 2.49
N HIS A 84 -4.42 -13.14 2.90
CA HIS A 84 -4.28 -14.28 1.98
C HIS A 84 -5.58 -15.01 1.64
N HIS A 85 -6.62 -14.85 2.46
CA HIS A 85 -7.79 -15.70 2.43
C HIS A 85 -9.07 -14.87 2.25
N ALA A 86 -10.14 -15.54 1.82
CA ALA A 86 -11.47 -14.97 1.80
C ALA A 86 -11.97 -14.69 3.22
N PRO A 87 -13.05 -13.90 3.37
CA PRO A 87 -13.69 -13.66 4.67
C PRO A 87 -13.97 -14.98 5.42
N GLY A 88 -13.71 -14.99 6.73
CA GLY A 88 -13.78 -16.20 7.55
C GLY A 88 -12.55 -17.11 7.45
N GLY A 89 -11.50 -16.71 6.71
CA GLY A 89 -10.23 -17.44 6.62
C GLY A 89 -10.26 -18.60 5.61
N VAL A 90 -11.26 -18.63 4.71
CA VAL A 90 -11.38 -19.67 3.70
C VAL A 90 -10.33 -19.45 2.60
N PRO A 91 -9.50 -20.46 2.27
CA PRO A 91 -8.58 -20.36 1.14
C PRO A 91 -9.32 -20.08 -0.18
N TYR A 92 -8.75 -19.24 -1.04
CA TYR A 92 -9.25 -19.09 -2.41
C TYR A 92 -9.04 -20.41 -3.18
N THR A 93 -10.01 -20.78 -4.00
CA THR A 93 -9.99 -22.04 -4.74
C THR A 93 -9.09 -22.01 -5.97
N GLU A 94 -8.79 -20.83 -6.50
CA GLU A 94 -7.77 -20.52 -7.53
C GLU A 94 -7.27 -19.08 -7.35
#